data_AF-A0A3R7Y4C1-F1
#
_entry.id   AF-A0A3R7Y4C1-F1
#
_cell.length_a   1.000
_cell.length_b   1.000
_cell.length_c   1.000
_cell.angle_alpha   90.00
_cell.angle_beta   90.00
_cell.angle_gamma   90.00
#
_symmetry.space_group_name_H-M   'P 1'
#
loop_
_entity.id
_entity.type
_entity.pdbx_description
1 polymer ?
#
loop_
_entity_poly.entity_id
_entity_poly.type
_entity_poly.pdbx_seq_one_letter_code
_entity_poly.pdbx_strand_id
1 'polypeptide(L)'
;MDGYSRYLTAHLLAKKDAETVNELMKKYVNWAERQAGRSIKKIVHRSWHIMEGHRTLPVKIILTDKGGEFVNHDIDAWYNARGIQHVQVGPKRSHMNPVERQHQSLSDMTKAMLRDSGSSPQFGPLNTLLLPEVTCQQ
;
A
#
# COMPACT_ATOMS: atom_id res chain seq x y z
N MET A 1 -2.97 -0.04 0.87
CA MET A 1 -3.51 -0.54 2.13
C MET A 1 -2.63 -1.68 2.62
N ASP A 2 -2.24 -1.63 3.89
CA ASP A 2 -1.63 -2.77 4.58
C ASP A 2 -2.70 -3.80 4.98
N GLY A 3 -2.53 -5.06 4.62
CA GLY A 3 -3.48 -6.14 4.90
C GLY A 3 -3.58 -6.50 6.38
N TYR A 4 -2.53 -6.24 7.18
CA TYR A 4 -2.48 -6.57 8.60
C TYR A 4 -2.95 -5.39 9.46
N SER A 5 -2.31 -4.23 9.34
CA SER A 5 -2.57 -3.05 10.16
C SER A 5 -3.71 -2.19 9.64
N ARG A 6 -4.20 -2.44 8.42
CA ARG A 6 -5.23 -1.64 7.72
C ARG A 6 -4.86 -0.18 7.48
N TYR A 7 -3.58 0.17 7.65
CA TYR A 7 -3.12 1.52 7.33
C TYR A 7 -3.21 1.77 5.83
N LEU A 8 -3.65 2.98 5.48
CA LEU A 8 -3.74 3.45 4.12
C LEU A 8 -2.68 4.51 3.88
N THR A 9 -1.96 4.38 2.78
CA THR A 9 -1.07 5.42 2.26
C THR A 9 -1.59 5.84 0.91
N ALA A 10 -1.70 7.15 0.71
CA ALA A 10 -2.20 7.77 -0.50
C ALA A 10 -1.22 8.85 -0.95
N HIS A 11 -0.91 8.88 -2.24
CA HIS A 11 -0.06 9.89 -2.86
C HIS A 11 -0.84 10.59 -3.98
N LEU A 12 -0.75 11.92 -4.03
CA LEU A 12 -1.30 12.72 -5.11
C LEU A 12 -0.26 12.81 -6.23
N LEU A 13 -0.64 12.38 -7.43
CA LEU A 13 0.26 12.32 -8.57
C LEU A 13 -0.34 13.04 -9.77
N ALA A 14 0.48 13.82 -10.47
CA ALA A 14 0.11 14.45 -11.72
C ALA A 14 0.17 13.48 -12.90
N LYS A 15 1.07 12.49 -12.84
CA LYS A 15 1.27 11.43 -13.83
C LYS A 15 1.52 10.09 -13.12
N LYS A 16 1.16 8.97 -13.77
CA LYS A 16 1.39 7.61 -13.29
C LYS A 16 2.49 6.92 -14.10
N ASP A 17 3.67 7.52 -14.15
CA ASP A 17 4.82 6.86 -14.76
C ASP A 17 5.39 5.78 -13.83
N ALA A 18 5.93 4.72 -14.43
CA ALA A 18 6.41 3.56 -13.70
C ALA A 18 7.56 3.91 -12.75
N GLU A 19 8.46 4.83 -13.12
CA GLU A 19 9.57 5.28 -12.27
C GLU A 19 9.07 5.87 -10.95
N THR A 20 8.13 6.82 -11.03
CA THR A 20 7.54 7.45 -9.85
C THR A 20 6.81 6.42 -8.99
N VAL A 21 6.03 5.52 -9.61
CA VAL A 21 5.29 4.48 -8.89
C VAL A 21 6.23 3.51 -8.19
N ASN A 22 7.29 3.05 -8.87
CA ASN A 22 8.30 2.17 -8.32
C ASN A 22 8.93 2.77 -7.06
N GLU A 23 9.33 4.04 -7.09
CA GLU A 23 9.92 4.70 -5.93
C GLU A 23 8.94 4.81 -4.76
N LEU A 24 7.66 5.05 -5.02
CA LEU A 24 6.62 5.05 -3.99
C LEU A 24 6.40 3.66 -3.40
N MET A 25 6.40 2.61 -4.24
CA MET A 25 6.30 1.22 -3.77
C MET A 25 7.45 0.84 -2.86
N LYS A 26 8.69 1.16 -3.25
CA LYS A 26 9.89 0.92 -2.42
C LYS A 26 9.80 1.66 -1.09
N LYS A 27 9.39 2.94 -1.11
CA LYS A 27 9.18 3.76 0.10
C LYS A 27 8.12 3.16 1.01
N TYR A 28 7.01 2.69 0.44
CA TYR A 28 5.93 2.05 1.18
C TYR A 28 6.41 0.76 1.86
N VAL A 29 7.08 -0.15 1.14
CA VAL A 29 7.60 -1.40 1.71
C VAL A 29 8.55 -1.10 2.86
N ASN A 30 9.51 -0.19 2.66
CA ASN A 30 10.43 0.21 3.73
C ASN A 30 9.69 0.83 4.92
N TRP A 31 8.58 1.53 4.72
CA TRP A 31 7.75 2.06 5.81
C TRP A 31 7.01 0.93 6.54
N ALA A 32 6.40 -0.01 5.82
CA ALA A 32 5.61 -1.10 6.38
C ALA A 32 6.46 -1.99 7.30
N GLU A 33 7.66 -2.37 6.85
CA GLU A 33 8.60 -3.16 7.65
C GLU A 33 9.06 -2.43 8.92
N ARG A 34 9.25 -1.11 8.83
CA ARG A 34 9.56 -0.26 10.00
C ARG A 34 8.39 -0.18 10.98
N GLN A 35 7.14 -0.14 10.51
CA GLN A 35 5.98 -0.11 11.39
C GLN A 35 5.79 -1.44 12.12
N ALA A 36 5.96 -2.56 11.43
CA ALA A 36 5.81 -3.89 12.02
C ALA A 36 6.79 -4.13 13.18
N GLY A 37 8.02 -3.61 13.08
CA GLY A 37 9.01 -3.62 14.16
C GLY A 37 8.64 -2.75 15.38
N ARG A 38 7.74 -1.77 15.24
CA ARG A 38 7.28 -0.89 16.33
C ARG A 38 6.05 -1.44 17.07
N SER A 39 5.22 -2.24 16.41
CA SER A 39 4.00 -2.83 16.99
C SER A 39 4.29 -3.94 18.01
N ILE A 40 5.53 -4.46 18.08
CA ILE A 40 6.01 -5.37 19.12
C ILE A 40 6.37 -4.56 20.39
N LYS A 41 5.34 -4.01 21.06
CA LYS A 41 5.47 -3.45 22.43
C LYS A 41 4.40 -3.95 23.40
N LYS A 42 3.48 -4.81 22.96
CA LYS A 42 2.39 -5.30 23.81
C LYS A 42 2.02 -6.75 23.49
N ILE A 43 2.84 -7.70 23.93
CA ILE A 43 2.38 -9.07 24.20
C ILE A 43 2.77 -9.38 25.64
N VAL A 44 1.87 -9.05 26.57
CA VAL A 44 1.78 -9.79 27.82
C VAL A 44 0.98 -11.06 27.47
N HIS A 45 1.55 -12.23 27.76
CA HIS A 45 0.91 -13.54 27.65
C HIS A 45 0.78 -14.18 26.26
N ARG A 46 1.91 -14.45 25.61
CA ARG A 46 2.24 -15.76 25.02
C ARG A 46 3.69 -15.68 24.57
N SER A 47 4.52 -16.55 25.16
CA SER A 47 5.96 -16.60 24.92
C SER A 47 6.26 -16.74 23.43
N TRP A 48 6.61 -15.64 22.79
CA TRP A 48 7.34 -15.66 21.54
C TRP A 48 8.82 -15.67 21.91
N HIS A 49 9.53 -16.73 21.55
CA HIS A 49 10.99 -16.72 21.57
C HIS A 49 11.45 -15.61 20.62
N ILE A 50 11.76 -14.44 21.18
CA ILE A 50 12.42 -13.37 20.44
C ILE A 50 13.84 -13.84 20.22
N MET A 51 14.10 -14.48 19.09
CA MET A 51 15.45 -14.64 18.56
C MET A 51 16.00 -13.22 18.36
N GLU A 52 17.00 -12.84 19.16
CA GLU A 52 17.73 -11.59 19.04
C GLU A 52 18.24 -11.42 17.61
N GLY A 53 17.54 -10.59 16.81
CA GLY A 53 17.91 -10.33 15.41
C GLY A 53 16.74 -9.92 14.50
N HIS A 54 15.51 -10.35 14.79
CA HIS A 54 14.34 -10.07 13.93
C HIS A 54 13.61 -8.78 14.34
N ARG A 55 14.23 -7.61 14.12
CA ARG A 55 13.62 -6.29 14.41
C ARG A 55 12.66 -5.78 13.32
N THR A 56 12.52 -6.49 12.21
CA THR A 56 11.65 -6.12 11.09
C THR A 56 10.90 -7.34 10.62
N LEU A 57 9.57 -7.31 10.62
CA LEU A 57 8.77 -8.29 9.90
C LEU A 57 8.79 -7.88 8.42
N PRO A 58 9.46 -8.63 7.54
CA PRO A 58 9.59 -8.25 6.13
C PRO A 58 8.25 -8.38 5.42
N VAL A 59 7.98 -7.48 4.47
CA VAL A 59 6.83 -7.64 3.57
C VAL A 59 7.03 -8.91 2.75
N LYS A 60 5.99 -9.74 2.63
CA LYS A 60 6.06 -11.01 1.88
C LYS A 60 5.33 -10.98 0.55
N ILE A 61 4.15 -10.36 0.52
CA ILE A 61 3.29 -10.35 -0.66
C ILE A 61 2.84 -8.93 -0.97
N ILE A 62 2.88 -8.58 -2.25
CA ILE A 62 2.33 -7.34 -2.80
C ILE A 62 1.28 -7.71 -3.84
N LEU A 63 0.09 -7.13 -3.71
CA LEU A 63 -1.03 -7.33 -4.62
C LEU A 63 -1.24 -6.04 -5.42
N THR A 64 -1.17 -6.14 -6.73
CA THR A 64 -1.44 -5.01 -7.65
C THR A 64 -2.36 -5.50 -8.76
N ASP A 65 -2.95 -4.56 -9.50
CA ASP A 65 -3.57 -4.91 -10.77
C ASP A 65 -2.49 -5.13 -11.86
N LYS A 66 -2.92 -5.35 -13.11
CA LYS A 66 -2.01 -5.54 -14.24
C LYS A 66 -1.57 -4.21 -14.89
N GLY A 67 -1.65 -3.10 -14.16
CA GLY A 67 -1.20 -1.80 -14.65
C GLY A 67 0.28 -1.80 -14.99
N GLY A 68 0.65 -1.18 -16.12
CA GLY A 68 2.05 -1.12 -16.56
C GLY A 68 2.95 -0.31 -15.60
N GLU A 69 2.36 0.56 -14.78
CA GLU A 69 3.08 1.27 -13.73
C GLU A 69 3.52 0.35 -12.58
N PHE A 70 2.85 -0.78 -12.38
CA PHE A 70 3.17 -1.77 -11.35
C PHE A 70 3.93 -2.97 -11.90
N VAL A 71 3.77 -3.26 -13.18
CA VAL A 71 4.37 -4.42 -13.85
C VAL A 71 5.48 -3.93 -14.77
N ASN A 72 6.71 -3.91 -14.24
CA ASN A 72 7.91 -3.55 -14.99
C ASN A 72 9.15 -4.26 -14.42
N HIS A 73 10.20 -4.36 -15.24
CA HIS A 73 11.41 -5.11 -14.90
C HIS A 73 12.13 -4.58 -13.65
N ASP A 74 12.13 -3.28 -13.44
CA ASP A 74 12.88 -2.65 -12.34
C ASP A 74 12.27 -3.01 -10.99
N ILE A 75 10.94 -2.92 -10.86
CA ILE A 75 10.27 -3.23 -9.60
C ILE A 75 10.22 -4.74 -9.34
N ASP A 76 10.05 -5.55 -10.38
CA ASP A 76 10.09 -7.01 -10.24
C ASP A 76 11.49 -7.48 -9.79
N ALA A 77 12.56 -6.94 -10.36
CA ALA A 77 13.93 -7.23 -9.93
C ALA A 77 14.15 -6.84 -8.46
N TRP A 78 13.62 -5.69 -8.03
CA TRP A 78 13.71 -5.24 -6.65
C TRP A 78 12.92 -6.11 -5.68
N TYR A 79 11.71 -6.54 -6.05
CA TYR A 79 10.92 -7.50 -5.25
C TYR A 79 11.62 -8.86 -5.13
N ASN A 80 12.13 -9.38 -6.25
CA ASN A 80 12.85 -10.65 -6.28
C ASN A 80 14.11 -10.63 -5.40
N ALA A 81 14.89 -9.55 -5.46
CA ALA A 81 16.09 -9.38 -4.61
C ALA A 81 15.76 -9.37 -3.11
N ARG A 82 14.53 -9.02 -2.74
CA ARG A 82 14.04 -8.98 -1.35
C ARG A 82 13.21 -10.19 -0.95
N GLY A 83 13.00 -11.15 -1.87
CA GLY A 83 12.13 -12.30 -1.64
C GLY A 83 10.66 -11.91 -1.44
N ILE A 84 10.22 -10.82 -2.06
CA ILE A 84 8.83 -10.37 -2.04
C ILE A 84 8.10 -10.98 -3.24
N GLN A 85 6.99 -11.65 -2.98
CA GLN A 85 6.13 -12.19 -4.02
C GLN A 85 5.21 -11.09 -4.56
N HIS A 86 5.36 -10.77 -5.84
CA HIS A 86 4.46 -9.87 -6.55
C HIS A 86 3.33 -10.67 -7.21
N VAL A 87 2.08 -10.45 -6.77
CA VAL A 87 0.90 -11.14 -7.30
C VAL A 87 0.03 -10.14 -8.05
N GLN A 88 -0.09 -10.35 -9.36
CA GLN A 88 -0.95 -9.55 -10.22
C GLN A 88 -2.39 -10.06 -10.17
N VAL A 89 -3.29 -9.25 -9.65
CA VAL A 89 -4.69 -9.56 -9.47
C VAL A 89 -5.46 -9.08 -10.69
N GLY A 90 -6.27 -9.97 -11.28
CA GLY A 90 -7.16 -9.60 -12.38
C GLY A 90 -8.31 -8.67 -11.92
N PRO A 91 -8.94 -7.93 -12.85
CA PRO A 91 -10.05 -7.03 -12.52
C PRO A 91 -11.19 -7.78 -11.82
N LYS A 92 -11.82 -7.12 -10.82
CA LYS A 92 -12.99 -7.61 -10.05
C LYS A 92 -12.75 -8.83 -9.13
N ARG A 93 -11.54 -9.06 -8.61
CA ARG A 93 -11.35 -10.06 -7.55
C ARG A 93 -11.61 -9.48 -6.16
N SER A 94 -12.22 -10.28 -5.29
CA SER A 94 -12.58 -9.93 -3.91
C SER A 94 -11.43 -9.40 -3.05
N HIS A 95 -10.19 -9.74 -3.40
CA HIS A 95 -8.98 -9.31 -2.68
C HIS A 95 -8.73 -7.81 -2.82
N MET A 96 -8.98 -7.20 -3.99
CA MET A 96 -8.81 -5.75 -4.23
C MET A 96 -10.00 -4.90 -3.76
N ASN A 97 -11.14 -5.53 -3.48
CA ASN A 97 -12.38 -4.86 -3.04
C ASN A 97 -12.20 -3.97 -1.78
N PRO A 98 -11.39 -4.32 -0.77
CA PRO A 98 -11.12 -3.43 0.36
C PRO A 98 -10.39 -2.15 -0.05
N VAL A 99 -9.45 -2.24 -1.00
CA VAL A 99 -8.70 -1.07 -1.50
C VAL A 99 -9.58 -0.19 -2.38
N GLU A 100 -10.39 -0.78 -3.25
CA GLU A 100 -11.39 -0.05 -4.05
C GLU A 100 -12.38 0.70 -3.16
N ARG A 101 -12.89 0.05 -2.11
CA ARG A 101 -13.79 0.69 -1.13
C ARG A 101 -13.10 1.84 -0.39
N GLN A 102 -11.85 1.65 0.03
CA GLN A 102 -11.09 2.71 0.69
C GLN A 102 -10.81 3.89 -0.25
N HIS A 103 -10.51 3.64 -1.52
CA HIS A 103 -10.39 4.69 -2.53
C HIS A 103 -11.67 5.50 -2.60
N GLN A 104 -12.83 4.83 -2.74
CA GLN A 104 -14.12 5.49 -2.82
C GLN A 104 -14.38 6.35 -1.57
N SER A 105 -14.18 5.79 -0.38
CA SER A 105 -14.33 6.54 0.88
C SER A 105 -13.41 7.75 0.96
N LEU A 106 -12.13 7.61 0.56
CA LEU A 106 -11.17 8.71 0.57
C LEU A 106 -11.58 9.82 -0.41
N SER A 107 -11.96 9.45 -1.63
CA SER A 107 -12.46 10.39 -2.64
C SER A 107 -13.68 11.17 -2.11
N ASP A 108 -14.64 10.48 -1.48
CA ASP A 108 -15.86 11.11 -1.01
C ASP A 108 -15.62 12.02 0.20
N MET A 109 -14.73 11.62 1.11
CA MET A 109 -14.26 12.50 2.19
C MET A 109 -13.57 13.75 1.63
N THR A 110 -12.68 13.60 0.64
CA THR A 110 -12.00 14.75 0.03
C THR A 110 -13.00 15.69 -0.64
N LYS A 111 -13.99 15.16 -1.36
CA LYS A 111 -15.07 15.98 -1.95
C LYS A 111 -15.87 16.72 -0.88
N ALA A 112 -16.20 16.06 0.22
CA ALA A 112 -16.95 16.68 1.32
C ALA A 112 -16.14 17.83 1.96
N MET A 113 -14.86 17.59 2.25
CA MET A 113 -13.96 18.61 2.83
C MET A 113 -13.76 19.80 1.89
N LEU A 114 -13.63 19.56 0.59
CA LEU A 114 -13.53 20.63 -0.41
C LEU A 114 -14.80 21.49 -0.45
N ARG A 115 -15.98 20.84 -0.46
CA ARG A 115 -17.27 21.56 -0.41
C ARG A 115 -17.39 22.41 0.86
N ASP A 116 -16.99 21.87 2.00
CA ASP A 116 -17.05 22.57 3.28
C ASP A 116 -16.08 23.77 3.32
N SER A 117 -14.91 23.65 2.68
CA SER A 117 -13.93 24.73 2.55
C SER A 117 -14.34 25.84 1.55
N GLY A 118 -15.53 25.76 0.94
CA GLY A 118 -16.02 26.74 -0.03
C GLY A 118 -15.35 26.66 -1.41
N SER A 119 -14.54 25.62 -1.68
CA SER A 119 -13.93 25.41 -3.00
C SER A 119 -14.89 24.68 -3.95
N SER A 120 -15.00 25.20 -5.17
CA SER A 120 -15.92 24.63 -6.19
C SER A 120 -15.51 23.19 -6.57
N PRO A 121 -16.46 22.26 -6.80
CA PRO A 121 -16.20 20.83 -7.02
C PRO A 121 -15.52 20.49 -8.37
N GLN A 122 -14.89 21.47 -9.00
CA GLN A 122 -14.21 21.39 -10.30
C GLN A 122 -12.73 20.99 -10.20
N PHE A 123 -12.24 20.63 -9.01
CA PHE A 123 -11.05 19.79 -8.90
C PHE A 123 -11.41 18.43 -9.50
N GLY A 124 -10.93 18.22 -10.73
CA GLY A 124 -11.15 17.01 -11.53
C GLY A 124 -10.81 15.72 -10.77
N PRO A 125 -11.25 14.57 -11.30
CA PRO A 125 -11.29 13.34 -10.53
C PRO A 125 -9.90 13.03 -9.96
N LEU A 126 -9.85 12.67 -8.68
CA LEU A 126 -8.71 12.04 -8.01
C LEU A 126 -8.45 10.65 -8.60
N ASN A 127 -8.35 10.54 -9.92
CA ASN A 127 -8.06 9.33 -10.68
C ASN A 127 -6.62 8.84 -10.45
N THR A 128 -5.82 9.60 -9.70
CA THR A 128 -4.39 9.34 -9.45
C THR A 128 -4.07 9.00 -8.00
N LEU A 129 -5.03 8.50 -7.24
CA LEU A 129 -4.72 7.84 -5.97
C LEU A 129 -4.16 6.45 -6.25
N LEU A 130 -2.85 6.33 -6.14
CA LEU A 130 -2.16 5.05 -6.11
C LEU A 130 -2.29 4.47 -4.71
N LEU A 131 -3.14 3.45 -4.58
CA LEU A 131 -3.32 2.68 -3.37
C LEU A 131 -2.70 1.30 -3.57
N PRO A 132 -1.43 1.10 -3.23
CA PRO A 132 -0.84 -0.22 -3.30
C PRO A 132 -1.45 -1.12 -2.24
N GLU A 133 -2.03 -2.26 -2.61
CA GLU A 133 -2.40 -3.27 -1.63
C GLU A 133 -1.16 -4.09 -1.27
N VAL A 134 -0.77 -4.03 0.00
CA VAL A 134 0.32 -4.85 0.51
C VAL A 134 -0.28 -5.73 1.59
N THR A 135 -0.55 -6.97 1.25
CA THR A 135 -0.98 -7.96 2.23
C THR A 135 0.23 -8.52 2.95
N CYS A 136 0.47 -8.02 4.16
CA CYS A 136 1.33 -8.69 5.12
C CYS A 136 0.57 -9.92 5.65
N GLN A 137 0.78 -11.09 5.03
CA GLN A 137 0.43 -12.36 5.67
C GLN A 137 1.60 -12.77 6.57
N GLN A 138 1.29 -12.89 7.87
CA GLN A 138 2.19 -13.42 8.91
C GLN A 138 2.04 -14.93 9.02
#